data_AF-A0A2N3K8H6-F1
#
_entry.id   AF-A0A2N3K8H6-F1
#
_cell.length_a   1.000
_cell.length_b   1.000
_cell.length_c   1.000
_cell.angle_alpha   90.00
_cell.angle_beta   90.00
_cell.angle_gamma   90.00
#
_symmetry.space_group_name_H-M   'P 1'
#
loop_
_entity.id
_entity.type
_entity.pdbx_description
1 polymer ?
#
loop_
_entity_poly.entity_id
_entity_poly.type
_entity_poly.pdbx_seq_one_letter_code
_entity_poly.pdbx_strand_id
1 'polypeptide(L)'
;MIIAELRQRLAPFREAALELGIPADETDRWIDLIRPCAVFSTREDGPVAARLGGPVLLPAGAPHPPFPFVASVDLAALPAGPAALPLPGDGHLLFFAWPRDRGNLTSHGTAVHVPAGVPTDAHGPYAWSPECGPEEREIVDAFPRGELRVRTEPSLPYHSLVDLPDGDLEPLPGFPHSEELAEEWENACRYLDLRGPLHLGGYADQEAIDVDPLEGLIHCAVDEAARGRWGGGRPVPEDVEEWALLASWSPALGRVEAGSSVHWAIPHEDLAAGRFDRTFTDVYWNP
;
A
#
# COMPACT_ATOMS: atom_id res chain seq x y z
N MET A 1 11.78 3.38 -20.63
CA MET A 1 12.79 4.33 -20.13
C MET A 1 12.88 4.25 -18.62
N ILE A 2 11.78 4.51 -17.89
CA ILE A 2 11.72 4.44 -16.42
C ILE A 2 12.22 3.09 -15.85
N ILE A 3 11.74 1.94 -16.35
CA ILE A 3 12.18 0.62 -15.85
C ILE A 3 13.69 0.41 -15.94
N ALA A 4 14.34 0.87 -17.01
CA ALA A 4 15.78 0.71 -17.17
C ALA A 4 16.57 1.57 -16.16
N GLU A 5 16.09 2.79 -15.89
CA GLU A 5 16.66 3.69 -14.88
C GLU A 5 16.48 3.11 -13.47
N LEU A 6 15.30 2.55 -13.17
CA LEU A 6 15.04 1.89 -11.90
C LEU A 6 15.94 0.67 -11.68
N ARG A 7 16.12 -0.17 -12.72
CA ARG A 7 17.06 -1.30 -12.66
C ARG A 7 18.50 -0.86 -12.43
N GLN A 8 18.93 0.25 -13.02
CA GLN A 8 20.28 0.77 -12.80
C GLN A 8 20.51 1.17 -11.33
N ARG A 9 19.47 1.70 -10.66
CA ARG A 9 19.54 2.04 -9.23
C ARG A 9 19.66 0.82 -8.31
N LEU A 10 19.31 -0.37 -8.79
CA LEU A 10 19.44 -1.63 -8.07
C LEU A 10 20.85 -2.26 -8.19
N ALA A 11 21.82 -1.58 -8.81
CA ALA A 11 23.20 -2.10 -8.88
C ALA A 11 23.82 -2.40 -7.50
N PRO A 12 23.67 -1.56 -6.46
CA PRO A 12 24.20 -1.87 -5.13
C PRO A 12 23.53 -3.09 -4.47
N PHE A 13 22.21 -3.25 -4.63
CA PHE A 13 21.48 -4.46 -4.20
C PHE A 13 22.03 -5.70 -4.90
N ARG A 14 22.23 -5.62 -6.22
CA ARG A 14 22.80 -6.73 -7.01
C ARG A 14 24.19 -7.10 -6.52
N GLU A 15 25.05 -6.12 -6.24
CA GLU A 15 26.39 -6.34 -5.71
C GLU A 15 26.35 -7.04 -4.36
N ALA A 16 25.50 -6.59 -3.44
CA ALA A 16 25.34 -7.18 -2.12
C ALA A 16 24.82 -8.64 -2.19
N ALA A 17 23.81 -8.92 -3.03
CA ALA A 17 23.30 -10.27 -3.24
C ALA A 17 24.39 -11.24 -3.74
N LEU A 18 25.28 -10.77 -4.64
CA LEU A 18 26.42 -11.57 -5.11
C LEU A 18 27.47 -11.81 -4.02
N GLU A 19 27.70 -10.83 -3.13
CA GLU A 19 28.61 -10.98 -1.98
C GLU A 19 28.09 -12.02 -0.97
N LEU A 20 26.77 -12.16 -0.85
CA LEU A 20 26.11 -13.23 -0.08
C LEU A 20 26.23 -14.61 -0.74
N GLY A 21 26.75 -14.69 -1.97
CA GLY A 21 26.94 -15.93 -2.71
C GLY A 21 25.73 -16.38 -3.53
N ILE A 22 24.71 -15.52 -3.67
CA ILE A 22 23.51 -15.81 -4.46
C ILE A 22 23.89 -15.83 -5.96
N PRO A 23 23.38 -16.79 -6.75
CA PRO A 23 23.67 -16.86 -8.18
C PRO A 23 23.26 -15.58 -8.92
N ALA A 24 24.11 -15.14 -9.86
CA ALA A 24 23.88 -13.92 -10.63
C ALA A 24 22.61 -13.98 -11.49
N ASP A 25 22.34 -15.14 -12.09
CA ASP A 25 21.15 -15.38 -12.91
C ASP A 25 19.86 -15.35 -12.07
N GLU A 26 19.91 -15.82 -10.83
CA GLU A 26 18.79 -15.74 -9.90
C GLU A 26 18.56 -14.29 -9.44
N THR A 27 19.63 -13.58 -9.05
CA THR A 27 19.57 -12.16 -8.67
C THR A 27 19.01 -11.30 -9.81
N ASP A 28 19.44 -11.53 -11.05
CA ASP A 28 18.96 -10.80 -12.22
C ASP A 28 17.47 -11.08 -12.49
N ARG A 29 17.02 -12.33 -12.32
CA ARG A 29 15.59 -12.68 -12.40
C ARG A 29 14.76 -12.05 -11.29
N TRP A 30 15.32 -11.89 -10.09
CA TRP A 30 14.64 -11.20 -8.99
C TRP A 30 14.49 -9.71 -9.29
N ILE A 31 15.54 -9.07 -9.79
CA ILE A 31 15.51 -7.69 -10.28
C ILE A 31 14.51 -7.51 -11.44
N ASP A 32 14.28 -8.55 -12.25
CA ASP A 32 13.26 -8.52 -13.31
C ASP A 32 11.82 -8.42 -12.76
N LEU A 33 11.57 -8.78 -11.49
CA LEU A 33 10.27 -8.62 -10.81
C LEU A 33 9.95 -7.17 -10.43
N ILE A 34 10.86 -6.23 -10.67
CA ILE A 34 10.72 -4.82 -10.32
C ILE A 34 9.36 -4.21 -10.73
N ARG A 35 8.67 -3.65 -9.75
CA ARG A 35 7.47 -2.82 -9.93
C ARG A 35 7.83 -1.36 -9.62
N PRO A 36 7.57 -0.40 -10.53
CA PRO A 36 7.62 1.02 -10.18
C PRO A 36 6.61 1.34 -9.08
N CYS A 37 7.02 2.08 -8.05
CA CYS A 37 6.10 2.62 -7.06
C CYS A 37 6.29 4.13 -6.89
N ALA A 38 5.20 4.82 -6.54
CA ALA A 38 5.24 6.22 -6.15
C ALA A 38 5.47 6.29 -4.64
N VAL A 39 6.65 6.69 -4.20
CA VAL A 39 6.98 6.82 -2.77
C VAL A 39 6.83 8.27 -2.34
N PHE A 40 6.09 8.48 -1.24
CA PHE A 40 5.81 9.79 -0.68
C PHE A 40 6.57 9.96 0.63
N SER A 41 7.37 11.02 0.74
CA SER A 41 8.18 11.30 1.93
C SER A 41 8.25 12.79 2.25
N THR A 42 8.76 13.11 3.44
CA THR A 42 9.00 14.49 3.89
C THR A 42 10.30 15.09 3.36
N ARG A 43 11.03 14.35 2.50
CA ARG A 43 12.26 14.82 1.87
C ARG A 43 11.96 16.02 0.99
N GLU A 44 13.00 16.80 0.67
CA GLU A 44 12.87 18.09 -0.03
C GLU A 44 12.91 17.96 -1.57
N ASP A 45 12.89 16.74 -2.09
CA ASP A 45 12.98 16.44 -3.51
C ASP A 45 11.64 15.97 -4.12
N GLY A 46 11.39 16.35 -5.37
CA GLY A 46 10.13 16.06 -6.08
C GLY A 46 9.00 17.09 -5.82
N PRO A 47 7.89 16.99 -6.55
CA PRO A 47 6.73 17.84 -6.32
C PRO A 47 5.95 17.37 -5.07
N VAL A 48 5.28 18.31 -4.40
CA VAL A 48 4.28 17.94 -3.38
C VAL A 48 3.11 17.30 -4.10
N ALA A 49 2.79 16.06 -3.75
CA ALA A 49 1.72 15.30 -4.39
C ALA A 49 0.82 14.57 -3.38
N ALA A 50 1.15 14.60 -2.09
CA ALA A 50 0.27 14.06 -1.07
C ALA A 50 0.30 14.90 0.20
N ARG A 51 -0.72 14.71 1.04
CA ARG A 51 -0.78 15.26 2.39
C ARG A 51 -1.27 14.18 3.34
N LEU A 52 -0.53 13.97 4.43
CA LEU A 52 -1.00 13.19 5.57
C LEU A 52 -1.90 14.08 6.45
N GLY A 53 -3.07 13.57 6.80
CA GLY A 53 -4.13 14.30 7.49
C GLY A 53 -4.54 15.59 6.75
N GLY A 54 -5.12 16.53 7.49
CA GLY A 54 -5.65 17.78 6.93
C GLY A 54 -7.16 17.73 6.70
N PRO A 55 -7.71 18.64 5.88
CA PRO A 55 -9.16 18.69 5.64
C PRO A 55 -9.61 17.49 4.81
N VAL A 56 -10.68 16.83 5.26
CA VAL A 56 -11.35 15.78 4.51
C VAL A 56 -12.32 16.43 3.53
N LEU A 57 -11.99 16.44 2.24
CA LEU A 57 -12.80 17.07 1.19
C LEU A 57 -13.49 15.98 0.35
N LEU A 58 -14.72 15.62 0.73
CA LEU A 58 -15.51 14.60 0.03
C LEU A 58 -16.45 15.25 -0.99
N PRO A 59 -16.87 14.54 -2.06
CA PRO A 59 -17.88 15.06 -2.98
C PRO A 59 -19.12 15.54 -2.24
N ALA A 60 -19.68 16.67 -2.66
CA ALA A 60 -20.77 17.31 -1.93
C ALA A 60 -21.96 16.36 -1.71
N GLY A 61 -22.44 16.29 -0.46
CA GLY A 61 -23.51 15.37 -0.05
C GLY A 61 -23.11 13.90 0.09
N ALA A 62 -21.85 13.52 -0.16
CA ALA A 62 -21.38 12.16 0.11
C ALA A 62 -21.26 11.91 1.62
N PRO A 63 -21.61 10.70 2.12
CA PRO A 63 -21.38 10.36 3.51
C PRO A 63 -19.88 10.27 3.81
N HIS A 64 -19.50 10.54 5.05
CA HIS A 64 -18.14 10.24 5.50
C HIS A 64 -17.92 8.73 5.56
N PRO A 65 -16.81 8.19 5.04
CA PRO A 65 -16.44 6.79 5.26
C PRO A 65 -16.36 6.42 6.74
N PRO A 66 -16.65 5.17 7.14
CA PRO A 66 -16.65 4.76 8.54
C PRO A 66 -15.24 4.51 9.12
N PHE A 67 -14.24 5.28 8.66
CA PHE A 67 -12.83 5.17 9.06
C PHE A 67 -12.20 6.57 9.16
N PRO A 68 -11.20 6.77 10.03
CA PRO A 68 -10.49 8.05 10.09
C PRO A 68 -9.66 8.28 8.82
N PHE A 69 -9.49 9.56 8.49
CA PHE A 69 -8.76 9.99 7.31
C PHE A 69 -7.25 9.89 7.54
N VAL A 70 -6.55 9.27 6.58
CA VAL A 70 -5.10 9.07 6.60
C VAL A 70 -4.39 10.07 5.70
N ALA A 71 -4.73 10.10 4.42
CA ALA A 71 -4.01 10.89 3.43
C ALA A 71 -4.88 11.29 2.23
N SER A 72 -4.49 12.38 1.58
CA SER A 72 -4.91 12.69 0.20
C SER A 72 -3.70 12.67 -0.73
N VAL A 73 -3.90 12.14 -1.94
CA VAL A 73 -2.92 12.17 -3.03
C VAL A 73 -3.52 12.94 -4.21
N ASP A 74 -2.83 13.97 -4.68
CA ASP A 74 -3.15 14.69 -5.92
C ASP A 74 -2.62 13.89 -7.11
N LEU A 75 -3.54 13.32 -7.89
CA LEU A 75 -3.21 12.46 -9.02
C LEU A 75 -2.56 13.23 -10.18
N ALA A 76 -2.83 14.53 -10.31
CA ALA A 76 -2.23 15.37 -11.35
C ALA A 76 -0.77 15.75 -11.03
N ALA A 77 -0.37 15.68 -9.75
CA ALA A 77 0.98 15.95 -9.30
C ALA A 77 1.91 14.73 -9.34
N LEU A 78 1.37 13.55 -9.64
CA LEU A 78 2.17 12.34 -9.79
C LEU A 78 3.10 12.45 -11.01
N PRO A 79 4.33 11.93 -10.93
CA PRO A 79 5.17 11.73 -12.12
C PRO A 79 4.40 10.90 -13.16
N ALA A 80 4.85 10.86 -14.41
CA ALA A 80 4.27 9.97 -15.41
C ALA A 80 4.74 8.52 -15.18
N GLY A 81 3.81 7.56 -15.10
CA GLY A 81 4.10 6.13 -14.93
C GLY A 81 4.70 5.64 -13.58
N PRO A 82 4.51 6.30 -12.42
CA PRO A 82 5.30 6.05 -11.21
C PRO A 82 4.90 4.78 -10.49
N ALA A 83 3.66 4.31 -10.64
CA ALA A 83 3.14 3.14 -9.92
C ALA A 83 2.81 1.95 -10.85
N ALA A 84 2.99 2.11 -12.17
CA ALA A 84 2.42 1.19 -13.19
C ALA A 84 0.90 0.91 -13.04
N LEU A 85 0.19 1.74 -12.26
CA LEU A 85 -1.25 1.63 -12.02
C LEU A 85 -2.04 2.46 -13.07
N PRO A 86 -3.19 1.98 -13.57
CA PRO A 86 -4.09 2.74 -14.43
C PRO A 86 -4.91 3.76 -13.62
N LEU A 87 -4.24 4.66 -12.90
CA LEU A 87 -4.88 5.70 -12.08
C LEU A 87 -5.55 6.76 -12.96
N PRO A 88 -6.62 7.42 -12.46
CA PRO A 88 -7.15 8.63 -13.06
C PRO A 88 -6.06 9.70 -13.21
N GLY A 89 -6.12 10.49 -14.29
CA GLY A 89 -5.11 11.52 -14.58
C GLY A 89 -5.26 12.81 -13.76
N ASP A 90 -6.34 12.95 -12.98
CA ASP A 90 -6.63 14.12 -12.17
C ASP A 90 -7.45 13.79 -10.92
N GLY A 91 -7.66 14.83 -10.10
CA GLY A 91 -8.42 14.74 -8.87
C GLY A 91 -7.57 14.24 -7.71
N HIS A 92 -8.23 13.88 -6.62
CA HIS A 92 -7.58 13.40 -5.42
C HIS A 92 -8.02 11.99 -5.10
N LEU A 93 -7.09 11.15 -4.70
CA LEU A 93 -7.38 9.88 -4.04
C LEU A 93 -7.24 10.06 -2.53
N LEU A 94 -8.33 9.79 -1.80
CA LEU A 94 -8.41 9.92 -0.36
C LEU A 94 -8.35 8.54 0.28
N PHE A 95 -7.49 8.36 1.27
CA PHE A 95 -7.31 7.11 2.00
C PHE A 95 -7.83 7.25 3.42
N PHE A 96 -8.60 6.25 3.85
CA PHE A 96 -9.14 6.14 5.19
C PHE A 96 -8.83 4.76 5.73
N ALA A 97 -8.38 4.65 6.97
CA ALA A 97 -8.13 3.37 7.61
C ALA A 97 -8.04 3.48 9.12
N TRP A 98 -8.41 2.39 9.79
CA TRP A 98 -8.18 2.18 11.21
C TRP A 98 -6.91 1.34 11.40
N PRO A 99 -5.81 1.84 11.99
CA PRO A 99 -4.50 1.18 12.00
C PRO A 99 -4.36 0.10 13.08
N ARG A 100 -5.45 -0.53 13.51
CA ARG A 100 -5.43 -1.69 14.40
C ARG A 100 -6.24 -2.81 13.80
N ASP A 101 -5.69 -4.02 13.81
CA ASP A 101 -6.51 -5.17 13.54
C ASP A 101 -7.56 -5.37 14.65
N ARG A 102 -8.81 -5.57 14.25
CA ARG A 102 -9.94 -5.89 15.13
C ARG A 102 -10.19 -7.40 15.22
N GLY A 103 -9.38 -8.23 14.57
CA GLY A 103 -9.43 -9.69 14.60
C GLY A 103 -10.72 -10.25 13.99
N ASN A 104 -11.38 -9.49 13.12
CA ASN A 104 -12.70 -9.80 12.59
C ASN A 104 -12.72 -10.05 11.07
N LEU A 105 -11.55 -10.06 10.42
CA LEU A 105 -11.37 -10.30 8.98
C LEU A 105 -12.17 -9.35 8.06
N THR A 106 -12.75 -8.28 8.61
CA THR A 106 -13.47 -7.26 7.83
C THR A 106 -12.49 -6.21 7.33
N SER A 107 -12.80 -5.51 6.24
CA SER A 107 -11.94 -4.42 5.79
C SER A 107 -11.78 -3.32 6.84
N HIS A 108 -10.54 -2.83 7.00
CA HIS A 108 -10.16 -1.81 7.99
C HIS A 108 -10.07 -0.41 7.40
N GLY A 109 -10.51 -0.19 6.17
CA GLY A 109 -10.36 1.08 5.49
C GLY A 109 -11.10 1.17 4.16
N THR A 110 -10.91 2.29 3.47
CA THR A 110 -11.42 2.50 2.11
C THR A 110 -10.62 3.58 1.37
N ALA A 111 -10.79 3.63 0.05
CA ALA A 111 -10.27 4.69 -0.80
C ALA A 111 -11.43 5.41 -1.52
N VAL A 112 -11.34 6.73 -1.66
CA VAL A 112 -12.34 7.54 -2.36
C VAL A 112 -11.63 8.41 -3.39
N HIS A 113 -11.99 8.26 -4.67
CA HIS A 113 -11.55 9.18 -5.71
C HIS A 113 -12.51 10.37 -5.80
N VAL A 114 -11.94 11.58 -5.77
CA VAL A 114 -12.63 12.85 -5.94
C VAL A 114 -12.12 13.47 -7.24
N PRO A 115 -12.86 13.36 -8.35
CA PRO A 115 -12.44 13.91 -9.63
C PRO A 115 -12.23 15.43 -9.58
N ALA A 116 -11.33 15.94 -10.42
CA ALA A 116 -11.09 17.38 -10.47
C ALA A 116 -12.36 18.17 -10.84
N GLY A 117 -12.58 19.29 -10.16
CA GLY A 117 -13.72 20.19 -10.42
C GLY A 117 -15.06 19.73 -9.83
N VAL A 118 -15.14 18.56 -9.19
CA VAL A 118 -16.33 18.16 -8.43
C VAL A 118 -16.44 19.02 -7.15
N PRO A 119 -17.61 19.62 -6.85
CA PRO A 119 -17.81 20.33 -5.60
C PRO A 119 -17.62 19.42 -4.39
N THR A 120 -16.94 19.91 -3.36
CA THR A 120 -16.64 19.14 -2.14
C THR A 120 -17.15 19.82 -0.88
N ASP A 121 -17.60 19.01 0.08
CA ASP A 121 -17.87 19.43 1.45
C ASP A 121 -16.70 19.06 2.36
N ALA A 122 -16.40 19.92 3.33
CA ALA A 122 -15.38 19.65 4.34
C ALA A 122 -15.97 18.86 5.50
N HIS A 123 -15.36 17.73 5.83
CA HIS A 123 -15.74 16.92 6.98
C HIS A 123 -14.73 17.07 8.11
N GLY A 124 -15.23 17.03 9.34
CA GLY A 124 -14.38 17.05 10.54
C GLY A 124 -13.62 15.73 10.72
N PRO A 125 -12.48 15.74 11.44
CA PRO A 125 -11.60 14.57 11.60
C PRO A 125 -12.25 13.38 12.31
N TYR A 126 -13.37 13.60 13.03
CA TYR A 126 -14.12 12.55 13.73
C TYR A 126 -15.51 12.31 13.12
N ALA A 127 -15.79 12.85 11.92
CA ALA A 127 -17.08 12.65 11.26
C ALA A 127 -17.38 11.18 10.93
N TRP A 128 -16.35 10.32 10.91
CA TRP A 128 -16.46 8.88 10.72
C TRP A 128 -17.12 8.14 11.90
N SER A 129 -17.06 8.70 13.11
CA SER A 129 -17.64 8.07 14.30
C SER A 129 -18.17 9.14 15.27
N PRO A 130 -19.50 9.36 15.30
CA PRO A 130 -20.13 10.27 16.26
C PRO A 130 -19.89 9.89 17.72
N GLU A 131 -19.68 8.59 17.98
CA GLU A 131 -19.43 8.02 19.31
C GLU A 131 -17.93 7.84 19.61
N CYS A 132 -17.04 8.43 18.80
CA CYS A 132 -15.59 8.33 18.95
C CYS A 132 -15.14 8.73 20.37
N GLY A 133 -14.64 7.73 21.09
CA GLY A 133 -14.19 7.83 22.47
C GLY A 133 -12.79 8.45 22.61
N PRO A 134 -12.31 8.62 23.84
CA PRO A 134 -11.01 9.25 24.09
C PRO A 134 -9.84 8.44 23.54
N GLU A 135 -9.89 7.11 23.60
CA GLU A 135 -8.84 6.23 23.09
C GLU A 135 -8.74 6.32 21.56
N GLU A 136 -9.88 6.33 20.86
CA GLU A 136 -9.84 6.46 19.40
C GLU A 136 -9.35 7.84 18.95
N ARG A 137 -9.66 8.88 19.73
CA ARG A 137 -9.14 10.23 19.48
C ARG A 137 -7.65 10.31 19.65
N GLU A 138 -7.10 9.70 20.71
CA GLU A 138 -5.65 9.68 20.95
C GLU A 138 -4.89 9.07 19.75
N ILE A 139 -5.40 7.96 19.21
CA ILE A 139 -4.82 7.31 18.02
C ILE A 139 -4.90 8.22 16.80
N VAL A 140 -6.08 8.78 16.49
CA VAL A 140 -6.29 9.65 15.32
C VAL A 140 -5.49 10.95 15.43
N ASP A 141 -5.33 11.48 16.64
CA ASP A 141 -4.55 12.70 16.89
C ASP A 141 -3.04 12.45 16.76
N ALA A 142 -2.59 11.20 17.00
CA ALA A 142 -1.23 10.77 16.76
C ALA A 142 -0.89 10.55 15.27
N PHE A 143 -1.89 10.56 14.35
CA PHE A 143 -1.61 10.41 12.92
C PHE A 143 -0.64 11.49 12.44
N PRO A 144 0.40 11.12 11.66
CA PRO A 144 1.32 12.08 11.11
C PRO A 144 0.57 13.08 10.23
N ARG A 145 1.07 14.33 10.19
CA ARG A 145 0.47 15.42 9.42
C ARG A 145 1.54 16.15 8.63
N GLY A 146 1.20 16.56 7.42
CA GLY A 146 2.09 17.38 6.59
C GLY A 146 2.06 17.01 5.13
N GLU A 147 2.71 17.84 4.33
CA GLU A 147 2.88 17.62 2.90
C GLU A 147 3.98 16.61 2.63
N LEU A 148 3.76 15.73 1.66
CA LEU A 148 4.71 14.75 1.19
C LEU A 148 5.04 15.01 -0.27
N ARG A 149 6.31 14.83 -0.61
CA ARG A 149 6.82 14.87 -1.97
C ARG A 149 6.97 13.47 -2.52
N VAL A 150 6.72 13.35 -3.82
CA VAL A 150 6.67 12.06 -4.52
C VAL A 150 7.90 11.81 -5.38
N ARG A 151 8.33 10.55 -5.40
CA ARG A 151 9.34 10.04 -6.33
C ARG A 151 8.92 8.70 -6.88
N THR A 152 9.46 8.36 -8.04
CA THR A 152 9.35 7.01 -8.59
C THR A 152 10.52 6.19 -8.09
N GLU A 153 10.23 5.11 -7.37
CA GLU A 153 11.21 4.23 -6.76
C GLU A 153 11.02 2.79 -7.26
N PRO A 154 12.08 1.96 -7.23
CA PRO A 154 11.94 0.54 -7.51
C PRO A 154 11.34 -0.17 -6.29
N SER A 155 10.45 -1.13 -6.54
CA SER A 155 9.93 -2.04 -5.54
C SER A 155 10.16 -3.47 -5.99
N LEU A 156 10.85 -4.26 -5.17
CA LEU A 156 11.00 -5.71 -5.31
C LEU A 156 10.14 -6.42 -4.25
N PRO A 157 9.86 -7.72 -4.41
CA PRO A 157 9.13 -8.48 -3.39
C PRO A 157 9.79 -8.35 -2.03
N TYR A 158 8.97 -8.07 -1.01
CA TYR A 158 9.38 -8.17 0.38
C TYR A 158 9.15 -9.57 0.93
N HIS A 159 8.30 -10.37 0.29
CA HIS A 159 8.06 -11.75 0.69
C HIS A 159 8.98 -12.73 -0.01
N SER A 160 9.21 -13.86 0.66
CA SER A 160 10.15 -14.89 0.21
C SER A 160 9.54 -16.29 0.10
N LEU A 161 8.36 -16.52 0.66
CA LEU A 161 7.73 -17.83 0.74
C LEU A 161 6.33 -17.83 0.12
N VAL A 162 5.89 -19.03 -0.26
CA VAL A 162 4.51 -19.33 -0.65
C VAL A 162 3.93 -20.36 0.31
N ASP A 163 2.66 -20.20 0.66
CA ASP A 163 1.94 -21.17 1.47
C ASP A 163 1.43 -22.33 0.60
N LEU A 164 1.72 -23.56 1.03
CA LEU A 164 1.26 -24.77 0.36
C LEU A 164 -0.08 -25.26 0.94
N PRO A 165 -0.89 -26.03 0.19
CA PRO A 165 -2.18 -26.52 0.68
C PRO A 165 -2.14 -27.39 1.94
N ASP A 166 -0.98 -27.95 2.29
CA ASP A 166 -0.74 -28.74 3.52
C ASP A 166 -0.22 -27.90 4.70
N GLY A 167 -0.02 -26.59 4.50
CA GLY A 167 0.46 -25.63 5.49
C GLY A 167 1.98 -25.57 5.64
N ASP A 168 2.72 -26.22 4.74
CA ASP A 168 4.16 -26.05 4.63
C ASP A 168 4.49 -24.77 3.84
N LEU A 169 5.64 -24.15 4.14
CA LEU A 169 6.14 -22.98 3.43
C LEU A 169 7.31 -23.39 2.54
N GLU A 170 7.31 -22.92 1.30
CA GLU A 170 8.41 -23.11 0.36
C GLU A 170 8.93 -21.77 -0.19
N PRO A 171 10.23 -21.69 -0.56
CA PRO A 171 10.76 -20.55 -1.31
C PRO A 171 9.94 -20.23 -2.55
N LEU A 172 9.90 -18.95 -2.91
CA LEU A 172 9.20 -18.49 -4.11
C LEU A 172 9.61 -19.32 -5.34
N PRO A 173 8.64 -19.79 -6.16
CA PRO A 173 8.94 -20.64 -7.31
C PRO A 173 10.01 -20.05 -8.24
N GLY A 174 11.11 -20.78 -8.40
CA GLY A 174 12.25 -20.37 -9.22
C GLY A 174 13.30 -19.53 -8.50
N PHE A 175 13.13 -19.25 -7.20
CA PHE A 175 14.08 -18.51 -6.37
C PHE A 175 14.45 -19.31 -5.11
N PRO A 176 15.36 -20.29 -5.21
CA PRO A 176 15.83 -21.05 -4.05
C PRO A 176 16.40 -20.20 -2.90
N HIS A 177 16.87 -18.98 -3.18
CA HIS A 177 17.43 -18.03 -2.22
C HIS A 177 16.51 -16.81 -2.01
N SER A 178 15.19 -17.00 -2.13
CA SER A 178 14.21 -15.91 -2.01
C SER A 178 14.24 -15.24 -0.64
N GLU A 179 14.53 -15.98 0.44
CA GLU A 179 14.67 -15.43 1.79
C GLU A 179 15.84 -14.44 1.87
N GLU A 180 17.02 -14.84 1.40
CA GLU A 180 18.20 -13.97 1.40
C GLU A 180 18.02 -12.76 0.46
N LEU A 181 17.34 -12.95 -0.67
CA LEU A 181 17.01 -11.86 -1.60
C LEU A 181 16.02 -10.85 -0.99
N ALA A 182 15.00 -11.32 -0.27
CA ALA A 182 14.03 -10.47 0.41
C ALA A 182 14.66 -9.71 1.59
N GLU A 183 15.48 -10.39 2.40
CA GLU A 183 16.22 -9.76 3.51
C GLU A 183 17.20 -8.70 3.00
N GLU A 184 17.99 -9.01 1.96
CA GLU A 184 18.88 -8.03 1.36
C GLU A 184 18.11 -6.88 0.71
N TRP A 185 16.92 -7.14 0.15
CA TRP A 185 16.08 -6.06 -0.37
C TRP A 185 15.58 -5.13 0.74
N GLU A 186 15.22 -5.67 1.90
CA GLU A 186 14.87 -4.87 3.07
C GLU A 186 16.03 -3.98 3.53
N ASN A 187 17.26 -4.52 3.53
CA ASN A 187 18.48 -3.76 3.81
C ASN A 187 18.75 -2.70 2.75
N ALA A 188 18.59 -3.04 1.47
CA ALA A 188 18.74 -2.13 0.35
C ALA A 188 17.82 -0.93 0.42
N CYS A 189 16.57 -1.15 0.82
CA CYS A 189 15.63 -0.08 1.06
C CYS A 189 16.14 0.97 2.05
N ARG A 190 16.93 0.57 3.06
CA ARG A 190 17.53 1.47 4.06
C ARG A 190 18.71 2.25 3.48
N TYR A 191 19.70 1.56 2.89
CA TYR A 191 20.91 2.22 2.40
C TYR A 191 20.72 2.98 1.08
N LEU A 192 19.72 2.61 0.27
CA LEU A 192 19.29 3.35 -0.93
C LEU A 192 18.23 4.41 -0.62
N ASP A 193 17.71 4.45 0.62
CA ASP A 193 16.72 5.41 1.10
C ASP A 193 15.49 5.47 0.17
N LEU A 194 14.89 4.29 -0.02
CA LEU A 194 13.77 4.05 -0.95
C LEU A 194 12.40 4.09 -0.27
N ARG A 195 12.36 4.15 1.06
CA ARG A 195 11.11 4.10 1.84
C ARG A 195 10.54 5.49 2.10
N GLY A 196 9.23 5.52 2.31
CA GLY A 196 8.48 6.67 2.78
C GLY A 196 7.29 6.17 3.61
N PRO A 197 6.65 7.05 4.40
CA PRO A 197 5.48 6.66 5.19
C PRO A 197 4.30 6.18 4.34
N LEU A 198 4.21 6.59 3.08
CA LEU A 198 3.14 6.21 2.16
C LEU A 198 3.75 5.87 0.79
N HIS A 199 3.25 4.84 0.12
CA HIS A 199 3.53 4.59 -1.29
C HIS A 199 2.27 4.15 -2.06
N LEU A 200 2.26 4.36 -3.39
CA LEU A 200 1.26 3.80 -4.31
C LEU A 200 1.92 2.79 -5.25
N GLY A 201 1.27 1.65 -5.48
CA GLY A 201 1.83 0.54 -6.27
C GLY A 201 3.01 -0.14 -5.59
N GLY A 202 3.73 -0.98 -6.35
CA GLY A 202 4.84 -1.78 -5.83
C GLY A 202 4.40 -3.09 -5.18
N TYR A 203 5.19 -3.57 -4.23
CA TYR A 203 4.90 -4.71 -3.36
C TYR A 203 4.55 -4.24 -1.96
N ALA A 204 3.62 -4.94 -1.31
CA ALA A 204 3.27 -4.67 0.08
C ALA A 204 4.43 -5.06 1.01
N ASP A 205 4.52 -4.35 2.12
CA ASP A 205 5.63 -4.43 3.07
C ASP A 205 5.05 -4.30 4.48
N GLN A 206 5.37 -5.27 5.33
CA GLN A 206 4.95 -5.32 6.72
C GLN A 206 6.11 -5.88 7.56
N GLU A 207 5.94 -5.95 8.89
CA GLU A 207 7.03 -6.43 9.75
C GLU A 207 7.32 -7.93 9.58
N ALA A 208 6.28 -8.75 9.41
CA ALA A 208 6.43 -10.18 9.13
C ALA A 208 6.03 -10.48 7.68
N ILE A 209 7.04 -10.72 6.83
CA ILE A 209 6.92 -10.79 5.37
C ILE A 209 7.19 -12.19 4.83
N ASP A 210 6.92 -13.25 5.60
CA ASP A 210 7.14 -14.62 5.10
C ASP A 210 6.39 -14.85 3.77
N VAL A 211 5.09 -14.53 3.73
CA VAL A 211 4.20 -14.62 2.55
C VAL A 211 3.75 -13.24 2.07
N ASP A 212 3.23 -13.15 0.84
CA ASP A 212 2.72 -11.88 0.30
C ASP A 212 1.54 -11.37 1.16
N PRO A 213 1.63 -10.14 1.73
CA PRO A 213 0.53 -9.56 2.50
C PRO A 213 -0.80 -9.51 1.74
N LEU A 214 -0.77 -9.40 0.40
CA LEU A 214 -1.98 -9.37 -0.40
C LEU A 214 -2.74 -10.71 -0.38
N GLU A 215 -2.08 -11.85 -0.20
CA GLU A 215 -2.78 -13.15 -0.16
C GLU A 215 -3.77 -13.20 1.02
N GLY A 216 -3.33 -12.78 2.20
CA GLY A 216 -4.18 -12.68 3.39
C GLY A 216 -5.33 -11.68 3.22
N LEU A 217 -5.04 -10.52 2.61
CA LEU A 217 -6.03 -9.50 2.29
C LEU A 217 -7.10 -10.04 1.35
N ILE A 218 -6.70 -10.72 0.26
CA ILE A 218 -7.60 -11.28 -0.75
C ILE A 218 -8.46 -12.38 -0.15
N HIS A 219 -7.89 -13.26 0.67
CA HIS A 219 -8.65 -14.26 1.41
C HIS A 219 -9.80 -13.62 2.22
N CYS A 220 -9.51 -12.54 2.94
CA CYS A 220 -10.52 -11.78 3.68
C CYS A 220 -11.57 -11.13 2.74
N ALA A 221 -11.13 -10.57 1.61
CA ALA A 221 -12.03 -9.94 0.64
C ALA A 221 -13.02 -10.93 0.02
N VAL A 222 -12.54 -12.12 -0.36
CA VAL A 222 -13.35 -13.21 -0.91
C VAL A 222 -14.36 -13.69 0.13
N ASP A 223 -13.93 -13.87 1.38
CA ASP A 223 -14.78 -14.33 2.48
C ASP A 223 -15.86 -13.29 2.88
N GLU A 224 -15.55 -11.99 2.86
CA GLU A 224 -16.52 -10.91 3.05
C GLU A 224 -17.53 -10.81 1.88
N ALA A 225 -17.06 -11.01 0.64
CA ALA A 225 -17.91 -11.00 -0.55
C ALA A 225 -18.85 -12.20 -0.60
N ALA A 226 -18.37 -13.40 -0.25
CA ALA A 226 -19.19 -14.61 -0.14
C ALA A 226 -20.34 -14.45 0.87
N ARG A 227 -20.14 -13.61 1.90
CA ARG A 227 -21.17 -13.27 2.88
C ARG A 227 -21.99 -12.03 2.53
N GLY A 228 -21.78 -11.45 1.35
CA GLY A 228 -22.52 -10.29 0.85
C GLY A 228 -22.27 -8.99 1.63
N ARG A 229 -21.16 -8.92 2.39
CA ARG A 229 -20.81 -7.74 3.21
C ARG A 229 -19.92 -6.74 2.48
N TRP A 230 -19.19 -7.23 1.48
CA TRP A 230 -18.34 -6.41 0.62
C TRP A 230 -18.57 -6.82 -0.83
N GLY A 231 -18.00 -6.05 -1.76
CA GLY A 231 -17.91 -6.51 -3.14
C GLY A 231 -19.24 -6.49 -3.90
N GLY A 232 -20.24 -5.72 -3.47
CA GLY A 232 -21.38 -5.27 -4.30
C GLY A 232 -22.10 -6.35 -5.13
N GLY A 233 -22.06 -7.63 -4.71
CA GLY A 233 -22.60 -8.77 -5.44
C GLY A 233 -21.87 -9.17 -6.73
N ARG A 234 -20.66 -8.65 -6.97
CA ARG A 234 -19.80 -9.03 -8.11
C ARG A 234 -18.79 -10.11 -7.70
N PRO A 235 -18.34 -10.95 -8.66
CA PRO A 235 -17.21 -11.84 -8.43
C PRO A 235 -16.00 -11.07 -7.91
N VAL A 236 -15.25 -11.70 -7.02
CA VAL A 236 -14.02 -11.19 -6.44
C VAL A 236 -12.92 -12.15 -6.89
N PRO A 237 -11.86 -11.67 -7.57
CA PRO A 237 -10.75 -12.53 -7.95
C PRO A 237 -10.06 -13.12 -6.72
N GLU A 238 -9.75 -14.40 -6.79
CA GLU A 238 -9.01 -15.12 -5.74
C GLU A 238 -7.50 -15.11 -5.99
N ASP A 239 -7.06 -14.83 -7.22
CA ASP A 239 -5.65 -14.80 -7.62
C ASP A 239 -5.03 -13.43 -7.31
N VAL A 240 -3.88 -13.43 -6.61
CA VAL A 240 -3.12 -12.23 -6.25
C VAL A 240 -2.67 -11.42 -7.45
N GLU A 241 -2.39 -12.07 -8.58
CA GLU A 241 -1.97 -11.40 -9.82
C GLU A 241 -3.12 -10.62 -10.49
N GLU A 242 -4.37 -10.82 -10.06
CA GLU A 242 -5.52 -10.02 -10.51
C GLU A 242 -5.74 -8.76 -9.66
N TRP A 243 -4.91 -8.53 -8.64
CA TRP A 243 -5.00 -7.40 -7.72
C TRP A 243 -3.81 -6.46 -7.83
N ALA A 244 -4.10 -5.17 -7.67
CA ALA A 244 -3.08 -4.15 -7.46
C ALA A 244 -3.03 -3.75 -5.98
N LEU A 245 -1.82 -3.61 -5.44
CA LEU A 245 -1.60 -2.75 -4.29
C LEU A 245 -1.87 -1.30 -4.71
N LEU A 246 -2.97 -0.73 -4.22
CA LEU A 246 -3.30 0.66 -4.46
C LEU A 246 -2.40 1.57 -3.64
N ALA A 247 -2.27 1.30 -2.34
CA ALA A 247 -1.42 2.05 -1.44
C ALA A 247 -0.93 1.19 -0.27
N SER A 248 0.23 1.53 0.27
CA SER A 248 0.66 1.08 1.60
C SER A 248 1.00 2.28 2.47
N TRP A 249 0.61 2.22 3.73
CA TRP A 249 0.95 3.19 4.76
C TRP A 249 1.63 2.47 5.92
N SER A 250 2.84 2.92 6.27
CA SER A 250 3.58 2.48 7.45
C SER A 250 3.50 3.59 8.50
N PRO A 251 2.44 3.60 9.33
CA PRO A 251 2.20 4.64 10.32
C PRO A 251 3.32 4.75 11.35
N ALA A 252 4.00 5.89 11.39
CA ALA A 252 5.00 6.21 12.43
C ALA A 252 4.33 6.69 13.74
N LEU A 253 3.42 5.90 14.32
CA LEU A 253 2.60 6.27 15.49
C LEU A 253 3.33 6.15 16.84
N GLY A 254 4.65 6.00 16.81
CA GLY A 254 5.49 5.90 18.00
C GLY A 254 5.04 4.76 18.91
N ARG A 255 4.87 5.05 20.21
CA ARG A 255 4.45 4.06 21.21
C ARG A 255 2.96 3.72 21.17
N VAL A 256 2.16 4.48 20.41
CA VAL A 256 0.71 4.25 20.34
C VAL A 256 0.45 2.98 19.53
N GLU A 257 1.06 2.85 18.34
CA GLU A 257 0.93 1.68 17.45
C GLU A 257 2.22 1.42 16.68
N ALA A 258 3.31 1.11 17.39
CA ALA A 258 4.54 0.68 16.74
C ALA A 258 4.27 -0.58 15.90
N GLY A 259 4.88 -0.69 14.72
CA GLY A 259 4.84 -1.91 13.90
C GLY A 259 3.54 -2.15 13.12
N SER A 260 2.61 -1.19 13.08
CA SER A 260 1.44 -1.32 12.20
C SER A 260 1.77 -0.98 10.75
N SER A 261 1.18 -1.69 9.79
CA SER A 261 1.13 -1.34 8.38
C SER A 261 -0.28 -1.54 7.84
N VAL A 262 -0.67 -0.71 6.87
CA VAL A 262 -2.00 -0.70 6.28
C VAL A 262 -1.87 -0.80 4.77
N HIS A 263 -2.52 -1.77 4.15
CA HIS A 263 -2.49 -1.94 2.70
C HIS A 263 -3.90 -1.80 2.13
N TRP A 264 -4.04 -0.98 1.10
CA TRP A 264 -5.24 -0.89 0.29
C TRP A 264 -4.98 -1.63 -1.01
N ALA A 265 -5.74 -2.68 -1.29
CA ALA A 265 -5.68 -3.40 -2.56
C ALA A 265 -7.00 -3.29 -3.32
N ILE A 266 -6.94 -3.43 -4.64
CA ILE A 266 -8.09 -3.32 -5.53
C ILE A 266 -7.90 -4.24 -6.74
N PRO A 267 -8.94 -4.95 -7.22
CA PRO A 267 -8.84 -5.72 -8.46
C PRO A 267 -8.45 -4.83 -9.64
N HIS A 268 -7.61 -5.34 -10.54
CA HIS A 268 -7.15 -4.58 -11.72
C HIS A 268 -8.30 -4.06 -12.58
N GLU A 269 -9.36 -4.84 -12.77
CA GLU A 269 -10.56 -4.43 -13.51
C GLU A 269 -11.36 -3.32 -12.83
N ASP A 270 -11.40 -3.32 -11.50
CA ASP A 270 -12.08 -2.30 -10.70
C ASP A 270 -11.28 -0.99 -10.73
N LEU A 271 -9.95 -1.06 -10.63
CA LEU A 271 -9.06 0.08 -10.74
C LEU A 271 -9.14 0.74 -12.12
N ALA A 272 -9.06 -0.05 -13.19
CA ALA A 272 -9.16 0.44 -14.57
C ALA A 272 -10.52 1.10 -14.86
N ALA A 273 -11.57 0.71 -14.14
CA ALA A 273 -12.90 1.28 -14.24
C ALA A 273 -13.18 2.42 -13.23
N GLY A 274 -12.20 2.79 -12.40
CA GLY A 274 -12.34 3.83 -11.38
C GLY A 274 -13.31 3.49 -10.24
N ARG A 275 -13.53 2.21 -9.95
CA ARG A 275 -14.44 1.73 -8.90
C ARG A 275 -13.73 1.65 -7.55
N PHE A 276 -13.30 2.78 -7.00
CA PHE A 276 -12.54 2.81 -5.73
C PHE A 276 -13.35 2.36 -4.50
N ASP A 277 -14.68 2.26 -4.60
CA ASP A 277 -15.53 1.58 -3.62
C ASP A 277 -15.22 0.07 -3.49
N ARG A 278 -14.44 -0.47 -4.43
CA ARG A 278 -13.94 -1.84 -4.50
C ARG A 278 -12.53 -2.01 -3.94
N THR A 279 -12.05 -1.03 -3.19
CA THR A 279 -10.83 -1.20 -2.41
C THR A 279 -11.14 -2.06 -1.18
N PHE A 280 -10.29 -3.05 -0.94
CA PHE A 280 -10.24 -3.79 0.31
C PHE A 280 -8.96 -3.39 1.05
N THR A 281 -9.07 -3.23 2.35
CA THR A 281 -7.97 -2.73 3.21
C THR A 281 -7.74 -3.71 4.33
N ASP A 282 -6.49 -4.11 4.55
CA ASP A 282 -6.05 -4.87 5.69
C ASP A 282 -5.16 -4.02 6.62
N VAL A 283 -4.85 -4.59 7.77
CA VAL A 283 -3.88 -4.04 8.71
C VAL A 283 -3.06 -5.18 9.26
N TYR A 284 -1.75 -5.06 9.14
CA TYR A 284 -0.83 -5.85 9.94
C TYR A 284 -0.49 -5.07 11.20
N TRP A 285 -0.49 -5.76 12.34
CA TRP A 285 -0.10 -5.17 13.62
C TRP A 285 0.58 -6.22 14.49
N ASN A 286 1.83 -5.94 14.89
CA ASN A 286 2.58 -6.74 15.85
C ASN A 286 2.67 -5.96 17.19
N PRO A 287 1.94 -6.38 18.24
CA PRO A 287 1.83 -5.63 19.51
C PRO A 287 3.09 -5.61 20.40
#